data_AF-K1UHG1-F1
#
_entry.id   AF-K1UHG1-F1
#
_cell.length_a   1.000
_cell.length_b   1.000
_cell.length_c   1.000
_cell.angle_alpha   90.00
_cell.angle_beta   90.00
_cell.angle_gamma   90.00
#
_symmetry.space_group_name_H-M   'P 1'
#
loop_
_entity.id
_entity.type
_entity.pdbx_description
1 polymer ?
#
loop_
_entity_poly.entity_id
_entity_poly.type
_entity_poly.pdbx_seq_one_letter_code
_entity_poly.pdbx_strand_id
1 'polypeptide(L)'
;MRESLYFKDDDSRLSFLFGNYITLTNITEHEIDRIIKMHISPINVSVHTTNPELRCKMMNNRFAGDTLKYLKRFADARNNA
;
A
#
# COMPACT_ATOMS: atom_id res chain seq x y z
N MET A 1 -2.47 -14.42 -22.77
CA MET A 1 -2.62 -13.38 -21.73
C MET A 1 -2.39 -12.05 -22.43
N ARG A 2 -3.37 -11.12 -22.47
CA ARG A 2 -3.32 -9.93 -23.35
C ARG A 2 -2.32 -8.89 -22.83
N GLU A 3 -1.33 -8.52 -23.66
CA GLU A 3 -0.23 -7.58 -23.39
C GLU A 3 -0.65 -6.09 -23.29
N SER A 4 -1.93 -5.76 -23.48
CA SER A 4 -2.38 -4.36 -23.58
C SER A 4 -2.67 -3.68 -22.24
N LEU A 5 -2.29 -4.27 -21.10
CA LEU A 5 -2.65 -3.75 -19.77
C LEU A 5 -1.48 -3.15 -18.97
N TYR A 6 -0.24 -3.26 -19.45
CA TYR A 6 0.93 -2.80 -18.69
C TYR A 6 1.43 -1.40 -19.07
N PHE A 7 0.85 -0.77 -20.09
CA PHE A 7 1.35 0.52 -20.61
C PHE A 7 0.56 1.74 -20.13
N LYS A 8 -0.20 1.60 -19.02
CA LYS A 8 -1.07 2.67 -18.52
C LYS A 8 -1.03 2.86 -16.99
N ASP A 9 0.04 2.42 -16.33
CA ASP A 9 0.15 2.44 -14.86
C ASP A 9 0.99 3.58 -14.28
N ASP A 10 1.83 4.25 -15.07
CA ASP A 10 2.71 5.27 -14.47
C ASP A 10 2.05 6.64 -14.29
N ASP A 11 0.90 6.93 -14.95
CA ASP A 11 0.35 8.29 -14.95
C ASP A 11 -1.20 8.47 -14.87
N SER A 12 -1.95 7.45 -14.40
CA SER A 12 -3.35 7.58 -13.92
C SER A 12 -3.46 8.22 -12.51
N ARG A 13 -2.28 8.40 -11.88
CA ARG A 13 -1.79 9.35 -10.86
C ARG A 13 -2.49 9.55 -9.52
N LEU A 14 -3.79 9.68 -9.53
CA LEU A 14 -4.57 10.09 -8.36
C LEU A 14 -6.05 9.72 -8.51
N SER A 15 -6.44 9.20 -9.67
CA SER A 15 -7.83 9.02 -10.06
C SER A 15 -8.53 7.86 -9.34
N PHE A 16 -7.76 7.03 -8.64
CA PHE A 16 -8.18 5.87 -7.84
C PHE A 16 -7.90 6.08 -6.33
N LEU A 17 -7.20 7.16 -5.98
CA LEU A 17 -6.34 7.27 -4.80
C LEU A 17 -7.04 7.18 -3.43
N PHE A 18 -8.37 7.33 -3.34
CA PHE A 18 -9.12 7.27 -2.06
C PHE A 18 -10.40 6.41 -2.09
N GLY A 19 -10.73 5.73 -3.19
CA GLY A 19 -11.97 4.94 -3.30
C GLY A 19 -11.81 3.44 -3.07
N ASN A 20 -10.60 2.92 -3.27
CA ASN A 20 -10.31 1.49 -3.20
C ASN A 20 -9.27 1.20 -2.13
N TYR A 21 -9.40 0.05 -1.49
CA TYR A 21 -8.50 -0.36 -0.43
C TYR A 21 -7.22 -0.98 -1.00
N ILE A 22 -6.06 -0.49 -0.55
CA ILE A 22 -4.77 -1.13 -0.83
C ILE A 22 -4.40 -2.08 0.30
N THR A 23 -3.76 -3.20 -0.01
CA THR A 23 -3.29 -4.17 1.00
C THR A 23 -1.81 -4.01 1.32
N LEU A 24 -1.10 -3.07 0.69
CA LEU A 24 0.34 -2.84 0.86
C LEU A 24 1.24 -4.02 0.48
N THR A 25 0.69 -5.12 -0.07
CA THR A 25 1.45 -6.33 -0.44
C THR A 25 2.12 -6.25 -1.80
N ASN A 26 1.78 -5.24 -2.61
CA ASN A 26 2.32 -5.03 -3.94
C ASN A 26 2.91 -3.63 -4.10
N ILE A 27 3.37 -3.01 -3.00
CA ILE A 27 3.97 -1.67 -2.99
C ILE A 27 5.44 -1.76 -2.62
N THR A 28 6.26 -0.97 -3.30
CA THR A 28 7.70 -0.88 -3.06
C THR A 28 8.03 0.17 -1.99
N GLU A 29 9.20 0.06 -1.35
CA GLU A 29 9.68 1.08 -0.39
C GLU A 29 9.76 2.48 -1.02
N HIS A 30 10.19 2.57 -2.29
CA HIS A 30 10.27 3.84 -3.02
C HIS A 30 8.90 4.51 -3.20
N GLU A 31 7.85 3.72 -3.44
CA GLU A 31 6.48 4.25 -3.52
C GLU A 31 5.96 4.73 -2.16
N ILE A 32 6.27 4.01 -1.08
CA ILE A 32 5.97 4.44 0.30
C ILE A 32 6.63 5.78 0.61
N ASP A 33 7.92 5.91 0.27
CA ASP A 33 8.68 7.14 0.47
C ASP A 33 8.10 8.30 -0.33
N ARG A 34 7.70 8.04 -1.59
CA ARG A 34 7.05 9.04 -2.45
C ARG A 34 5.72 9.50 -1.85
N ILE A 35 4.90 8.57 -1.36
CA ILE A 35 3.62 8.87 -0.69
C ILE A 35 3.82 9.79 0.51
N ILE A 36 4.79 9.46 1.37
CA ILE A 36 5.12 10.25 2.57
C ILE A 36 5.63 11.64 2.16
N LYS A 37 6.61 11.69 1.26
CA LYS A 37 7.22 12.95 0.80
C LYS A 37 6.21 13.90 0.17
N MET A 38 5.28 13.36 -0.61
CA MET A 38 4.25 14.14 -1.30
C MET A 38 3.00 14.39 -0.44
N HIS A 39 2.98 13.95 0.83
CA HIS A 39 1.84 14.10 1.75
C HIS A 39 0.50 13.62 1.15
N ILE A 40 0.55 12.50 0.44
CA ILE A 40 -0.61 11.95 -0.26
C ILE A 40 -1.58 11.35 0.78
N SER A 41 -2.69 12.04 1.08
CA SER A 41 -3.71 11.61 2.06
C SER A 41 -5.13 12.04 1.64
N PRO A 42 -6.21 11.29 1.99
CA PRO A 42 -6.30 10.15 2.93
C PRO A 42 -6.25 8.72 2.33
N ILE A 43 -5.23 7.90 2.62
CA ILE A 43 -5.11 6.54 2.04
C ILE A 43 -5.98 5.50 2.77
N ASN A 44 -6.76 4.70 2.03
CA ASN A 44 -7.54 3.58 2.56
C ASN A 44 -6.76 2.26 2.49
N VAL A 45 -6.43 1.67 3.65
CA VAL A 45 -5.68 0.40 3.73
C VAL A 45 -6.59 -0.73 4.21
N SER A 46 -6.69 -1.81 3.42
CA SER A 46 -7.35 -3.05 3.86
C SER A 46 -6.35 -3.94 4.58
N VAL A 47 -6.39 -3.85 5.90
CA VAL A 47 -5.49 -4.59 6.79
C VAL A 47 -5.83 -6.08 6.83
N HIS A 48 -7.12 -6.44 6.73
CA HIS A 48 -7.70 -7.76 6.98
C HIS A 48 -7.52 -8.27 8.41
N THR A 49 -6.29 -8.27 8.93
CA THR A 49 -5.96 -8.62 10.32
C THR A 49 -4.61 -8.02 10.71
N THR A 50 -4.46 -7.65 11.98
CA THR A 50 -3.19 -7.18 12.56
C THR A 50 -2.30 -8.32 13.04
N ASN A 51 -2.80 -9.57 13.04
CA ASN A 51 -1.98 -10.76 13.32
C ASN A 51 -1.18 -11.13 12.05
N PRO A 52 0.16 -11.05 12.06
CA PRO A 52 0.98 -11.30 10.87
C PRO A 52 0.83 -12.71 10.29
N GLU A 53 0.80 -13.74 11.15
CA GLU A 53 0.70 -15.15 10.72
C GLU A 53 -0.64 -15.42 10.06
N LEU A 54 -1.72 -14.93 10.66
CA LEU A 54 -3.06 -15.06 10.11
C LEU A 54 -3.19 -14.30 8.78
N ARG A 55 -2.55 -13.12 8.67
CA ARG A 55 -2.54 -12.34 7.44
C ARG A 55 -1.87 -13.08 6.30
N CYS A 56 -0.71 -13.69 6.56
CA CYS A 56 0.00 -14.50 5.57
C CYS A 56 -0.87 -15.67 5.08
N LYS A 57 -1.60 -16.33 5.99
CA LYS A 57 -2.53 -17.42 5.67
C LYS A 57 -3.73 -16.94 4.85
N MET A 58 -4.39 -15.85 5.24
CA MET A 58 -5.57 -15.32 4.56
C MET A 58 -5.25 -14.78 3.16
N MET A 59 -4.10 -14.12 3.01
CA MET A 59 -3.67 -13.52 1.74
C MET A 59 -2.88 -14.47 0.85
N ASN A 60 -2.61 -15.69 1.33
CA ASN A 60 -1.72 -16.67 0.69
C ASN A 60 -0.38 -16.04 0.24
N ASN A 61 0.16 -15.14 1.08
CA ASN A 61 1.36 -14.36 0.78
C ASN A 61 2.25 -14.30 2.02
N ARG A 62 3.42 -14.95 1.96
CA ARG A 62 4.38 -15.03 3.07
C ARG A 62 4.93 -13.69 3.55
N PHE A 63 4.90 -12.66 2.72
CA PHE A 63 5.39 -11.31 3.04
C PHE A 63 4.29 -10.39 3.54
N ALA A 64 3.04 -10.85 3.58
CA ALA A 64 1.91 -10.02 3.98
C ALA A 64 2.07 -9.52 5.42
N GLY A 65 2.59 -10.32 6.35
CA GLY A 65 2.84 -9.89 7.72
C GLY A 65 3.73 -8.64 7.82
N ASP A 66 4.82 -8.61 7.04
CA ASP A 66 5.84 -7.55 7.11
C ASP A 66 5.32 -6.20 6.65
N THR A 67 4.34 -6.18 5.73
CA THR A 67 3.79 -4.93 5.18
C THR A 67 3.05 -4.07 6.20
N LEU A 68 2.70 -4.62 7.37
CA LEU A 68 2.16 -3.85 8.49
C LEU A 68 3.15 -2.79 9.00
N LYS A 69 4.46 -2.96 8.77
CA LYS A 69 5.48 -1.95 9.12
C LYS A 69 5.23 -0.60 8.45
N TYR A 70 4.64 -0.60 7.25
CA TYR A 70 4.35 0.62 6.50
C TYR A 70 3.25 1.46 7.14
N LEU A 71 2.28 0.82 7.82
CA LEU A 71 1.25 1.53 8.58
C LEU A 71 1.88 2.42 9.65
N LYS A 72 2.88 1.88 10.36
CA LYS A 72 3.65 2.63 11.35
C LYS A 72 4.40 3.80 10.70
N ARG A 73 5.06 3.57 9.56
CA ARG A 73 5.76 4.64 8.81
C ARG A 73 4.82 5.78 8.41
N PHE A 74 3.60 5.49 7.96
CA PHE A 74 2.60 6.51 7.65
C PHE A 74 2.13 7.29 8.88
N ALA A 75 1.91 6.61 10.01
CA ALA A 75 1.52 7.26 11.26
C ALA A 75 2.64 8.17 11.80
N ASP A 76 3.89 7.69 11.78
CA ASP A 76 5.06 8.45 12.22
C ASP A 76 5.29 9.67 11.32
N ALA A 77 5.12 9.54 10.00
CA ALA A 77 5.23 10.66 9.06
C ALA A 77 4.22 11.78 9.33
N ARG A 78 2.98 11.43 9.70
CA ARG A 78 1.95 12.41 10.05
C ARG A 78 2.26 13.18 11.33
N ASN A 79 2.94 12.56 12.31
CA ASN A 79 3.27 13.22 13.58
C ASN A 79 4.51 14.13 13.49
N ASN A 80 5.27 14.04 12.40
CA ASN A 80 6.48 14.83 12.15
C ASN A 80 6.26 15.96 11.13
N ALA A 81 5.05 16.13 10.60
CA ALA A 81 4.62 17.19 9.69
C ALA A 81 3.76 18.21 10.43
#